data_AF-A0A1F6P0Z4-F1
#
_entry.id   AF-A0A1F6P0Z4-F1
#
_cell.length_a   1.000
_cell.length_b   1.000
_cell.length_c   1.000
_cell.angle_alpha   90.00
_cell.angle_beta   90.00
_cell.angle_gamma   90.00
#
_symmetry.space_group_name_H-M   'P 1'
#
loop_
_entity.id
_entity.type
_entity.pdbx_description
1 polymer ?
#
loop_
_entity_poly.entity_id
_entity_poly.type
_entity_poly.pdbx_seq_one_letter_code
_entity_poly.pdbx_strand_id
1 'polypeptide(L)'
;MKKSLLLSLLVSFFIAIFAISFVSAQTETTDEQNADDVNQVLEELDDEEALEGVEIDEVSVPDGFGLWLRDWRERIVLALTLDPVKKAEKQMIYAEERMKIAEKILAESTSPQAQEKAQQMIEVAQRHLEKIQERKDKWADKTTERVEQLKNNLATHLLRRDAILNKLGENAPEEFEGKIEELRAKMLEHGKTFIGDIDDEEMTERTSEHLYNVRERIEKYLGAVKTYQEEKKGILDNNELSEEQKVESLQLLQEERKAELEAIRLEYKQRQEGLVEKIKNGDANAEQRSLLLRDAQRLIEQKRELIRERAEEIQGIVSEGLNEEQLRSRFEEIRAEYADKLEQFREQYEETRMLQNQVLNNRAEEEVKEAEQTRARIMENERIRQELDEEMGL
;
A
#
# COMPACT_ATOMS: atom_id res chain seq x y z
N MET A 1 -22.13 48.90 -55.65
CA MET A 1 -21.07 48.33 -54.77
C MET A 1 -21.69 47.10 -54.11
N LYS A 2 -21.67 45.90 -54.70
CA LYS A 2 -20.61 44.86 -54.72
C LYS A 2 -20.06 44.49 -53.33
N LYS A 3 -20.39 43.24 -52.93
CA LYS A 3 -19.81 42.35 -51.88
C LYS A 3 -20.32 42.63 -50.45
N SER A 4 -20.87 41.70 -49.67
CA SER A 4 -20.76 40.23 -49.65
C SER A 4 -22.08 39.53 -49.24
N LEU A 5 -22.59 38.71 -50.16
CA LEU A 5 -23.46 37.56 -49.93
C LEU A 5 -22.56 36.32 -49.78
N LEU A 6 -22.73 35.55 -48.71
CA LEU A 6 -22.34 34.14 -48.49
C LEU A 6 -23.00 33.75 -47.15
N LEU A 7 -24.31 33.49 -47.10
CA LEU A 7 -24.98 32.25 -47.52
C LEU A 7 -24.33 31.04 -46.82
N SER A 8 -24.85 30.60 -45.67
CA SER A 8 -25.92 29.59 -45.60
C SER A 8 -25.59 28.37 -46.48
N LEU A 9 -24.74 27.48 -45.99
CA LEU A 9 -24.65 26.08 -46.46
C LEU A 9 -23.80 25.26 -45.47
N LEU A 10 -24.46 24.42 -44.65
CA LEU A 10 -24.01 23.11 -44.14
C LEU A 10 -24.86 22.68 -42.93
N VAL A 11 -26.18 22.66 -43.18
CA VAL A 11 -27.07 21.65 -42.62
C VAL A 11 -27.22 20.59 -43.72
N SER A 12 -27.16 19.32 -43.35
CA SER A 12 -27.33 18.10 -44.17
C SER A 12 -26.18 17.67 -45.09
N PHE A 13 -25.29 16.80 -44.58
CA PHE A 13 -24.93 15.53 -45.25
C PHE A 13 -24.09 14.68 -44.28
N PHE A 14 -24.69 13.67 -43.64
CA PHE A 14 -24.16 12.31 -43.44
C PHE A 14 -25.13 11.52 -42.54
N ILE A 15 -26.24 11.10 -43.15
CA ILE A 15 -26.89 9.85 -42.77
C ILE A 15 -26.26 8.81 -43.70
N ALA A 16 -25.57 7.83 -43.14
CA ALA A 16 -25.69 6.40 -43.47
C ALA A 16 -24.44 5.61 -43.07
N ILE A 17 -24.70 4.51 -42.34
CA ILE A 17 -23.86 3.31 -42.15
C ILE A 17 -22.78 3.45 -41.05
N PHE A 18 -23.16 3.08 -39.83
CA PHE A 18 -22.62 1.86 -39.21
C PHE A 18 -23.54 1.43 -38.07
N ALA A 19 -24.53 0.61 -38.42
CA ALA A 19 -25.14 -0.31 -37.47
C ALA A 19 -24.11 -1.42 -37.22
N ILE A 20 -23.30 -1.28 -36.17
CA ILE A 20 -22.79 -2.45 -35.45
C ILE A 20 -23.66 -2.52 -34.20
N SER A 21 -24.69 -3.34 -34.30
CA SER A 21 -25.31 -3.96 -33.13
C SER A 21 -24.25 -4.88 -32.53
N PHE A 22 -23.43 -4.37 -31.62
CA PHE A 22 -22.84 -5.24 -30.59
C PHE A 22 -24.00 -5.56 -29.64
N VAL A 23 -24.72 -6.63 -29.98
CA VAL A 23 -25.33 -7.48 -28.97
C VAL A 23 -24.15 -8.12 -28.26
N SER A 24 -23.60 -7.43 -27.27
CA SER A 24 -22.85 -8.10 -26.22
C SER A 24 -23.92 -8.85 -25.44
N ALA A 25 -23.98 -10.16 -25.68
CA ALA A 25 -24.63 -11.07 -24.75
C ALA A 25 -23.93 -10.89 -23.40
N GLN A 26 -24.53 -10.10 -22.52
CA GLN A 26 -24.27 -10.19 -21.09
C GLN A 26 -24.77 -11.58 -20.68
N THR A 27 -23.87 -12.54 -20.64
CA THR A 27 -23.94 -13.57 -19.61
C THR A 27 -23.69 -12.85 -18.30
N GLU A 28 -24.77 -12.46 -17.63
CA GLU A 28 -24.77 -12.18 -16.19
C GLU A 28 -24.33 -13.46 -15.47
N THR A 29 -23.02 -13.67 -15.35
CA THR A 29 -22.46 -14.54 -14.32
C THR A 29 -22.66 -13.80 -13.00
N THR A 30 -23.57 -14.33 -12.20
CA THR A 30 -24.12 -13.77 -10.97
C THR A 30 -23.17 -14.00 -9.77
N ASP A 31 -21.85 -13.93 -9.97
CA ASP A 31 -20.87 -14.27 -8.92
C ASP A 31 -19.88 -13.16 -8.55
N GLU A 32 -19.97 -11.96 -9.15
CA GLU A 32 -19.07 -10.84 -8.81
C GLU A 32 -19.43 -10.12 -7.50
N GLN A 33 -20.57 -10.42 -6.87
CA GLN A 33 -20.98 -9.72 -5.64
C GLN A 33 -20.36 -10.25 -4.35
N ASN A 34 -19.62 -11.38 -4.38
CA ASN A 34 -18.93 -11.90 -3.20
C ASN A 34 -17.47 -11.45 -3.08
N ALA A 35 -16.85 -10.93 -4.13
CA ALA A 35 -15.43 -10.52 -4.11
C ALA A 35 -15.22 -9.12 -3.47
N ASP A 36 -16.19 -8.21 -3.61
CA ASP A 36 -16.10 -6.83 -3.10
C ASP A 36 -16.21 -6.75 -1.56
N ASP A 37 -16.94 -7.67 -0.92
CA ASP A 37 -17.12 -7.72 0.55
C ASP A 37 -15.96 -8.44 1.28
N VAL A 38 -15.05 -9.06 0.51
CA VAL A 38 -13.82 -9.72 1.02
C VAL A 38 -12.64 -8.76 1.10
N ASN A 39 -12.50 -7.87 0.11
CA ASN A 39 -11.39 -6.91 0.07
C ASN A 39 -11.48 -5.85 1.19
N GLN A 40 -12.69 -5.47 1.63
CA GLN A 40 -12.88 -4.46 2.67
C GLN A 40 -12.39 -4.92 4.06
N VAL A 41 -12.30 -6.24 4.31
CA VAL A 41 -11.82 -6.79 5.59
C VAL A 41 -10.30 -7.05 5.60
N LEU A 42 -9.65 -7.09 4.44
CA LEU A 42 -8.17 -7.03 4.32
C LEU A 42 -7.63 -5.59 4.46
N GLU A 43 -8.50 -4.59 4.37
CA GLU A 43 -8.15 -3.17 4.17
C GLU A 43 -7.70 -2.43 5.45
N GLU A 44 -8.15 -2.86 6.63
CA GLU A 44 -7.91 -2.16 7.91
C GLU A 44 -6.73 -2.75 8.75
N LEU A 45 -5.74 -3.41 8.12
CA LEU A 45 -4.53 -3.90 8.81
C LEU A 45 -3.25 -3.10 8.55
N ASP A 46 -3.28 -2.17 7.60
CA ASP A 46 -2.20 -1.19 7.49
C ASP A 46 -2.43 -0.12 8.56
N ASP A 47 -1.97 -0.40 9.78
CA ASP A 47 -1.49 0.67 10.65
C ASP A 47 -0.30 1.32 9.94
N GLU A 48 -0.59 2.17 8.95
CA GLU A 48 0.42 2.92 8.23
C GLU A 48 1.22 3.71 9.26
N GLU A 49 2.48 3.30 9.46
CA GLU A 49 3.40 3.94 10.39
C GLU A 49 3.24 5.47 10.32
N ALA A 50 2.90 6.06 11.45
CA ALA A 50 2.73 7.50 11.54
C ALA A 50 4.09 8.17 11.29
N LEU A 51 4.08 9.22 10.47
CA LEU A 51 5.27 10.03 10.28
C LEU A 51 5.55 10.79 11.58
N GLU A 52 6.76 10.63 12.09
CA GLU A 52 7.19 11.25 13.34
C GLU A 52 7.11 12.77 13.21
N GLY A 53 6.37 13.43 14.11
CA GLY A 53 6.23 14.88 14.17
C GLY A 53 5.57 15.55 12.96
N VAL A 54 4.85 14.78 12.14
CA VAL A 54 4.13 15.29 10.96
C VAL A 54 2.65 14.93 11.08
N GLU A 55 1.83 15.95 11.26
CA GLU A 55 0.37 15.83 11.11
C GLU A 55 0.01 16.04 9.65
N ILE A 56 -0.55 15.01 9.01
CA ILE A 56 -1.12 15.13 7.67
C ILE A 56 -2.60 15.43 7.82
N ASP A 57 -3.00 16.66 7.49
CA ASP A 57 -4.40 17.08 7.49
C ASP A 57 -5.26 16.15 6.63
N GLU A 58 -6.52 15.98 7.02
CA GLU A 58 -7.48 15.21 6.23
C GLU A 58 -7.76 15.94 4.90
N VAL A 59 -7.25 15.39 3.80
CA VAL A 59 -7.31 16.06 2.49
C VAL A 59 -8.63 15.74 1.80
N SER A 60 -9.46 16.74 1.52
CA SER A 60 -10.60 16.60 0.59
C SER A 60 -10.09 16.59 -0.87
N VAL A 61 -10.65 15.75 -1.76
CA VAL A 61 -10.28 15.74 -3.18
C VAL A 61 -10.59 17.11 -3.80
N PRO A 62 -9.59 17.91 -4.19
CA PRO A 62 -9.86 19.24 -4.72
C PRO A 62 -10.33 19.16 -6.16
N ASP A 63 -11.20 20.10 -6.53
CA ASP A 63 -11.52 20.39 -7.93
C ASP A 63 -10.27 20.76 -8.72
N GLY A 64 -10.33 20.69 -10.06
CA GLY A 64 -9.18 21.01 -10.93
C GLY A 64 -8.57 22.39 -10.66
N PHE A 65 -9.39 23.41 -10.40
CA PHE A 65 -8.91 24.74 -9.99
C PHE A 65 -8.29 24.73 -8.58
N GLY A 66 -8.85 23.94 -7.67
CA GLY A 66 -8.32 23.76 -6.31
C GLY A 66 -6.92 23.13 -6.33
N LEU A 67 -6.72 22.10 -7.16
CA LEU A 67 -5.41 21.47 -7.37
C LEU A 67 -4.40 22.48 -7.93
N TRP A 68 -4.79 23.27 -8.93
CA TRP A 68 -3.92 24.30 -9.51
C TRP A 68 -3.50 25.37 -8.48
N LEU A 69 -4.44 25.85 -7.67
CA LEU A 69 -4.14 26.83 -6.62
C LEU A 69 -3.21 26.24 -5.56
N ARG A 70 -3.40 24.95 -5.22
CA ARG A 70 -2.55 24.21 -4.29
C ARG A 70 -1.12 24.12 -4.81
N ASP A 71 -0.93 23.68 -6.06
CA ASP A 71 0.37 23.61 -6.72
C ASP A 71 1.10 24.97 -6.70
N TRP A 72 0.38 26.05 -6.96
CA TRP A 72 0.95 27.39 -6.95
C TRP A 72 1.41 27.81 -5.53
N ARG A 73 0.57 27.57 -4.52
CA ARG A 73 0.92 27.84 -3.11
C ARG A 73 2.13 27.02 -2.68
N GLU A 74 2.15 25.72 -2.98
CA GLU A 74 3.28 24.82 -2.68
C GLU A 74 4.58 25.35 -3.27
N ARG A 75 4.57 25.74 -4.55
CA ARG A 75 5.76 26.30 -5.22
C ARG A 75 6.27 27.57 -4.53
N ILE A 76 5.39 28.48 -4.14
CA ILE A 76 5.77 29.70 -3.41
C ILE A 76 6.37 29.34 -2.05
N VAL A 77 5.71 28.47 -1.30
CA VAL A 77 6.17 28.06 0.04
C VAL A 77 7.54 27.38 -0.07
N LEU A 78 7.75 26.51 -1.06
CA LEU A 78 9.05 25.86 -1.30
C LEU A 78 10.12 26.82 -1.80
N ALA A 79 9.76 27.84 -2.58
CA ALA A 79 10.69 28.88 -3.04
C ALA A 79 11.17 29.75 -1.86
N LEU A 80 10.27 30.11 -0.95
CA LEU A 80 10.57 30.94 0.22
C LEU A 80 11.22 30.16 1.38
N THR A 81 11.18 28.82 1.35
CA THR A 81 11.87 27.99 2.35
C THR A 81 13.35 27.92 1.99
N LEU A 82 14.23 28.54 2.77
CA LEU A 82 15.67 28.58 2.47
C LEU A 82 16.46 27.40 3.07
N ASP A 83 16.01 26.90 4.22
CA ASP A 83 16.60 25.74 4.88
C ASP A 83 16.35 24.46 4.04
N PRO A 84 17.40 23.73 3.62
CA PRO A 84 17.26 22.51 2.84
C PRO A 84 16.50 21.40 3.58
N VAL A 85 16.66 21.26 4.90
CA VAL A 85 16.01 20.20 5.69
C VAL A 85 14.51 20.47 5.73
N LYS A 86 14.13 21.68 6.15
CA LYS A 86 12.72 22.12 6.16
C LYS A 86 12.06 22.08 4.79
N LYS A 87 12.84 22.28 3.72
CA LYS A 87 12.33 22.16 2.35
C LYS A 87 12.03 20.71 2.00
N ALA A 88 12.92 19.78 2.34
CA ALA A 88 12.72 18.36 2.12
C ALA A 88 11.51 17.82 2.90
N GLU A 89 11.35 18.19 4.18
CA GLU A 89 10.17 17.85 4.99
C GLU A 89 8.87 18.31 4.33
N LYS A 90 8.80 19.57 3.86
CA LYS A 90 7.61 20.07 3.17
C LYS A 90 7.34 19.34 1.87
N GLN A 91 8.37 18.99 1.11
CA GLN A 91 8.21 18.21 -0.11
C GLN A 91 7.68 16.82 0.18
N MET A 92 8.16 16.17 1.25
CA MET A 92 7.66 14.87 1.70
C MET A 92 6.19 14.96 2.15
N ILE A 93 5.82 15.98 2.93
CA ILE A 93 4.42 16.24 3.31
C ILE A 93 3.54 16.41 2.07
N TYR A 94 3.98 17.21 1.10
CA TYR A 94 3.22 17.36 -0.15
C TYR A 94 3.16 16.05 -0.94
N ALA A 95 4.18 15.19 -0.91
CA ALA A 95 4.13 13.88 -1.53
C ALA A 95 3.06 12.99 -0.88
N GLU A 96 3.03 12.94 0.45
CA GLU A 96 2.02 12.21 1.23
C GLU A 96 0.61 12.69 0.95
N GLU A 97 0.38 14.00 0.96
CA GLU A 97 -0.92 14.56 0.64
C GLU A 97 -1.38 14.17 -0.78
N ARG A 98 -0.46 14.10 -1.75
CA ARG A 98 -0.79 13.67 -3.13
C ARG A 98 -1.14 12.19 -3.17
N MET A 99 -0.44 11.34 -2.42
CA MET A 99 -0.78 9.91 -2.30
C MET A 99 -2.17 9.73 -1.69
N LYS A 100 -2.50 10.46 -0.61
CA LYS A 100 -3.84 10.44 -0.02
C LYS A 100 -4.93 10.95 -0.96
N ILE A 101 -4.65 11.99 -1.76
CA ILE A 101 -5.60 12.43 -2.79
C ILE A 101 -5.81 11.33 -3.84
N ALA A 102 -4.74 10.65 -4.28
CA ALA A 102 -4.83 9.57 -5.25
C ALA A 102 -5.69 8.40 -4.72
N GLU A 103 -5.45 8.00 -3.48
CA GLU A 103 -6.23 6.99 -2.77
C GLU A 103 -7.71 7.37 -2.71
N LYS A 104 -8.04 8.59 -2.26
CA LYS A 104 -9.44 9.05 -2.21
C LYS A 104 -10.12 9.10 -3.57
N ILE A 105 -9.42 9.54 -4.62
CA ILE A 105 -9.97 9.56 -5.98
C ILE A 105 -10.37 8.15 -6.43
N LEU A 106 -9.56 7.16 -6.10
CA LEU A 106 -9.77 5.77 -6.51
C LEU A 106 -10.83 5.08 -5.65
N ALA A 107 -10.92 5.41 -4.37
CA ALA A 107 -11.99 4.96 -3.48
C ALA A 107 -13.37 5.49 -3.92
N GLU A 108 -13.43 6.72 -4.45
CA GLU A 108 -14.69 7.35 -4.85
C GLU A 108 -15.14 6.99 -6.28
N SER A 109 -14.25 6.50 -7.15
CA SER A 109 -14.58 6.26 -8.56
C SER A 109 -13.63 5.30 -9.28
N THR A 110 -14.21 4.35 -10.03
CA THR A 110 -13.51 3.44 -10.95
C THR A 110 -13.41 3.97 -12.39
N SER A 111 -13.86 5.20 -12.67
CA SER A 111 -13.83 5.75 -14.03
C SER A 111 -12.40 5.91 -14.58
N PRO A 112 -12.16 5.70 -15.88
CA PRO A 112 -10.83 5.89 -16.48
C PRO A 112 -10.23 7.28 -16.25
N GLN A 113 -11.07 8.32 -16.18
CA GLN A 113 -10.62 9.69 -15.89
C GLN A 113 -10.17 9.86 -14.43
N ALA A 114 -10.84 9.22 -13.48
CA ALA A 114 -10.41 9.22 -12.08
C ALA A 114 -9.09 8.47 -11.92
N GLN A 115 -8.93 7.33 -12.59
CA GLN A 115 -7.70 6.55 -12.60
C GLN A 115 -6.51 7.35 -13.16
N GLU A 116 -6.69 8.04 -14.28
CA GLU A 116 -5.67 8.93 -14.84
C GLU A 116 -5.32 10.07 -13.87
N LYS A 117 -6.33 10.68 -13.23
CA LYS A 117 -6.11 11.74 -12.23
C LYS A 117 -5.35 11.23 -11.01
N ALA A 118 -5.65 10.04 -10.52
CA ALA A 118 -4.95 9.42 -9.41
C ALA A 118 -3.50 9.09 -9.78
N GLN A 119 -3.27 8.53 -10.97
CA GLN A 119 -1.92 8.31 -11.50
C GLN A 119 -1.11 9.61 -11.57
N GLN A 120 -1.72 10.71 -12.04
CA GLN A 120 -1.07 12.01 -12.05
C GLN A 120 -0.69 12.49 -10.64
N MET A 121 -1.53 12.27 -9.63
CA MET A 121 -1.20 12.62 -8.23
C MET A 121 -0.03 11.80 -7.71
N ILE A 122 0.01 10.49 -8.01
CA ILE A 122 1.13 9.61 -7.68
C ILE A 122 2.43 10.08 -8.35
N GLU A 123 2.39 10.47 -9.62
CA GLU A 123 3.56 11.03 -10.33
C GLU A 123 4.00 12.39 -9.76
N VAL A 124 3.06 13.23 -9.29
CA VAL A 124 3.40 14.46 -8.57
C VAL A 124 4.13 14.12 -7.27
N ALA A 125 3.62 13.16 -6.49
CA ALA A 125 4.26 12.70 -5.25
C ALA A 125 5.71 12.24 -5.51
N GLN A 126 5.91 11.42 -6.54
CA GLN A 126 7.23 10.94 -6.93
C GLN A 126 8.18 12.10 -7.31
N ARG A 127 7.71 13.10 -8.06
CA ARG A 127 8.52 14.29 -8.38
C ARG A 127 8.93 15.10 -7.16
N HIS A 128 8.17 15.06 -6.06
CA HIS A 128 8.58 15.67 -4.81
C HIS A 128 9.75 14.90 -4.19
N LEU A 129 9.69 13.57 -4.15
CA LEU A 129 10.77 12.70 -3.67
C LEU A 129 12.04 12.83 -4.51
N GLU A 130 11.92 12.83 -5.84
CA GLU A 130 13.06 13.02 -6.75
C GLU A 130 13.82 14.31 -6.43
N LYS A 131 13.11 15.41 -6.17
CA LYS A 131 13.73 16.68 -5.79
C LYS A 131 14.36 16.66 -4.39
N ILE A 132 13.87 15.82 -3.48
CA ILE A 132 14.51 15.60 -2.18
C ILE A 132 15.83 14.86 -2.40
N GLN A 133 15.81 13.79 -3.22
CA GLN A 133 16.97 12.99 -3.59
C GLN A 133 18.03 13.81 -4.34
N GLU A 134 17.67 14.59 -5.35
CA GLU A 134 18.56 15.50 -6.08
C GLU A 134 19.29 16.51 -5.18
N ARG A 135 18.75 16.77 -3.98
CA ARG A 135 19.26 17.75 -3.02
C ARG A 135 19.77 17.10 -1.74
N LYS A 136 19.91 15.77 -1.72
CA LYS A 136 20.33 15.02 -0.53
C LYS A 136 21.63 15.54 0.04
N ASP A 137 22.62 15.88 -0.79
CA ASP A 137 23.94 16.39 -0.37
C ASP A 137 23.87 17.69 0.46
N LYS A 138 22.72 18.40 0.46
CA LYS A 138 22.53 19.61 1.28
C LYS A 138 22.10 19.32 2.72
N TRP A 139 21.74 18.08 3.02
CA TRP A 139 21.21 17.69 4.32
C TRP A 139 21.59 16.29 4.80
N ALA A 140 21.99 15.36 3.92
CA ALA A 140 22.28 13.97 4.26
C ALA A 140 23.38 13.86 5.33
N ASP A 141 24.52 14.52 5.11
CA ASP A 141 25.70 14.51 6.00
C ASP A 141 25.51 15.32 7.30
N LYS A 142 24.29 15.78 7.60
CA LYS A 142 24.02 16.54 8.84
C LYS A 142 23.51 15.60 9.91
N THR A 143 24.20 15.60 11.06
CA THR A 143 23.88 14.77 12.23
C THR A 143 22.94 15.45 13.22
N THR A 144 21.91 16.14 12.72
CA THR A 144 20.89 16.76 13.58
C THR A 144 19.69 15.82 13.76
N GLU A 145 19.08 15.80 14.94
CA GLU A 145 17.85 15.03 15.24
C GLU A 145 16.77 15.21 14.16
N ARG A 146 16.59 16.45 13.68
CA ARG A 146 15.64 16.79 12.61
C ARG A 146 15.93 16.08 11.28
N VAL A 147 17.20 15.85 10.96
CA VAL A 147 17.61 15.13 9.75
C VAL A 147 17.39 13.63 9.92
N GLU A 148 17.64 13.08 11.11
CA GLU A 148 17.31 11.68 11.40
C GLU A 148 15.82 11.42 11.30
N GLN A 149 15.00 12.31 11.88
CA GLN A 149 13.55 12.27 11.74
C GLN A 149 13.11 12.36 10.27
N LEU A 150 13.74 13.22 9.47
CA LEU A 150 13.49 13.29 8.03
C LEU A 150 13.86 11.97 7.33
N LYS A 151 15.02 11.37 7.63
CA LYS A 151 15.45 10.08 7.05
C LYS A 151 14.44 8.97 7.39
N ASN A 152 14.02 8.88 8.66
CA ASN A 152 13.01 7.91 9.11
C ASN A 152 11.68 8.10 8.39
N ASN A 153 11.19 9.34 8.36
CA ASN A 153 9.92 9.66 7.70
C ASN A 153 9.96 9.41 6.18
N LEU A 154 11.10 9.63 5.52
CA LEU A 154 11.27 9.29 4.12
C LEU A 154 11.21 7.77 3.89
N ALA A 155 11.82 6.98 4.77
CA ALA A 155 11.75 5.53 4.71
C ALA A 155 10.31 5.02 4.90
N THR A 156 9.62 5.55 5.91
CA THR A 156 8.22 5.25 6.19
C THR A 156 7.30 5.67 5.04
N HIS A 157 7.54 6.83 4.42
CA HIS A 157 6.81 7.27 3.22
C HIS A 157 6.92 6.26 2.08
N LEU A 158 8.10 5.68 1.84
CA LEU A 158 8.28 4.67 0.80
C LEU A 158 7.44 3.42 1.06
N LEU A 159 7.30 3.00 2.31
CA LEU A 159 6.45 1.88 2.72
C LEU A 159 4.97 2.20 2.51
N ARG A 160 4.51 3.37 2.97
CA ARG A 160 3.11 3.82 2.80
C ARG A 160 2.74 3.93 1.34
N ARG A 161 3.60 4.54 0.54
CA ARG A 161 3.39 4.66 -0.91
C ARG A 161 3.26 3.30 -1.58
N ASP A 162 4.11 2.32 -1.21
CA ASP A 162 3.99 0.97 -1.75
C ASP A 162 2.70 0.27 -1.32
N ALA A 163 2.29 0.43 -0.06
CA ALA A 163 1.02 -0.08 0.45
C ALA A 163 -0.18 0.48 -0.33
N ILE A 164 -0.20 1.80 -0.54
CA ILE A 164 -1.22 2.45 -1.37
C ILE A 164 -1.21 1.86 -2.78
N LEU A 165 -0.05 1.79 -3.46
CA LEU A 165 0.02 1.24 -4.81
C LEU A 165 -0.41 -0.22 -4.91
N ASN A 166 -0.13 -1.02 -3.88
CA ASN A 166 -0.62 -2.40 -3.80
C ASN A 166 -2.15 -2.43 -3.77
N LYS A 167 -2.78 -1.65 -2.87
CA LYS A 167 -4.24 -1.54 -2.77
C LYS A 167 -4.85 -1.04 -4.07
N LEU A 168 -4.20 -0.06 -4.70
CA LEU A 168 -4.66 0.48 -5.99
C LEU A 168 -4.57 -0.57 -7.11
N GLY A 169 -3.55 -1.43 -7.10
CA GLY A 169 -3.44 -2.52 -8.07
C GLY A 169 -4.53 -3.58 -7.88
N GLU A 170 -4.84 -3.93 -6.63
CA GLU A 170 -5.84 -4.95 -6.28
C GLU A 170 -7.27 -4.56 -6.66
N ASN A 171 -7.59 -3.27 -6.60
CA ASN A 171 -8.91 -2.72 -6.93
C ASN A 171 -8.99 -2.15 -8.35
N ALA A 172 -7.89 -2.19 -9.10
CA ALA A 172 -7.86 -1.70 -10.47
C ALA A 172 -8.51 -2.71 -11.43
N PRO A 173 -9.25 -2.24 -12.46
CA PRO A 173 -9.58 -3.07 -13.61
C PRO A 173 -8.31 -3.64 -14.24
N GLU A 174 -8.41 -4.83 -14.83
CA GLU A 174 -7.27 -5.58 -15.39
C GLU A 174 -6.41 -4.76 -16.38
N GLU A 175 -7.06 -3.91 -17.19
CA GLU A 175 -6.38 -3.00 -18.12
C GLU A 175 -5.47 -1.95 -17.43
N PHE A 176 -5.79 -1.59 -16.18
CA PHE A 176 -5.07 -0.59 -15.40
C PHE A 176 -4.11 -1.21 -14.39
N GLU A 177 -4.40 -2.43 -13.91
CA GLU A 177 -3.54 -3.21 -13.01
C GLU A 177 -2.09 -3.26 -13.56
N GLY A 178 -1.91 -3.62 -14.84
CA GLY A 178 -0.57 -3.72 -15.44
C GLY A 178 0.23 -2.40 -15.39
N LYS A 179 -0.44 -1.24 -15.52
CA LYS A 179 0.23 0.07 -15.42
C LYS A 179 0.59 0.40 -13.98
N ILE A 180 -0.26 0.06 -13.01
CA ILE A 180 0.02 0.24 -11.59
C ILE A 180 1.19 -0.64 -11.18
N GLU A 181 1.26 -1.87 -11.69
CA GLU A 181 2.38 -2.77 -11.42
C GLU A 181 3.71 -2.26 -11.98
N GLU A 182 3.73 -1.76 -13.21
CA GLU A 182 4.92 -1.13 -13.78
C GLU A 182 5.34 0.10 -12.96
N LEU A 183 4.39 0.94 -12.59
CA LEU A 183 4.61 2.12 -11.76
C LEU A 183 5.18 1.72 -10.38
N ARG A 184 4.61 0.69 -9.75
CA ARG A 184 5.04 0.16 -8.46
C ARG A 184 6.46 -0.39 -8.54
N ALA A 185 6.78 -1.22 -9.53
CA ALA A 185 8.12 -1.75 -9.73
C ALA A 185 9.16 -0.62 -9.89
N LYS A 186 8.85 0.38 -10.72
CA LYS A 186 9.69 1.57 -10.90
C LYS A 186 9.88 2.33 -9.58
N MET A 187 8.81 2.52 -8.82
CA MET A 187 8.85 3.24 -7.55
C MET A 187 9.62 2.49 -6.46
N LEU A 188 9.50 1.17 -6.39
CA LEU A 188 10.28 0.32 -5.51
C LEU A 188 11.78 0.38 -5.87
N GLU A 189 12.12 0.33 -7.16
CA GLU A 189 13.50 0.47 -7.62
C GLU A 189 14.10 1.83 -7.25
N HIS A 190 13.35 2.91 -7.49
CA HIS A 190 13.75 4.26 -7.02
C HIS A 190 13.87 4.32 -5.50
N GLY A 191 12.94 3.72 -4.76
CA GLY A 191 12.97 3.67 -3.29
C GLY A 191 14.21 2.95 -2.77
N LYS A 192 14.57 1.81 -3.37
CA LYS A 192 15.80 1.08 -3.05
C LYS A 192 17.03 1.96 -3.24
N THR A 193 17.16 2.61 -4.39
CA THR A 193 18.29 3.52 -4.66
C THR A 193 18.30 4.68 -3.68
N PHE A 194 17.13 5.27 -3.40
CA PHE A 194 17.02 6.42 -2.50
C PHE A 194 17.40 6.08 -1.05
N ILE A 195 17.00 4.91 -0.53
CA ILE A 195 17.44 4.46 0.79
C ILE A 195 18.94 4.15 0.78
N GLY A 196 19.46 3.57 -0.30
CA GLY A 196 20.90 3.43 -0.53
C GLY A 196 21.65 4.76 -0.42
N ASP A 197 21.03 5.81 -0.93
CA ASP A 197 21.61 7.14 -1.06
C ASP A 197 21.63 7.97 0.23
N ILE A 198 20.76 7.68 1.19
CA ILE A 198 20.61 8.41 2.46
C ILE A 198 21.14 7.63 3.67
N ASP A 199 21.59 6.40 3.44
CA ASP A 199 22.27 5.53 4.40
C ASP A 199 23.75 5.95 4.48
N ASP A 200 24.13 6.54 5.61
CA ASP A 200 25.46 7.08 5.90
C ASP A 200 25.99 6.56 7.24
N GLU A 201 27.31 6.57 7.41
CA GLU A 201 27.98 5.98 8.58
C GLU A 201 27.76 6.77 9.89
N GLU A 202 27.28 8.03 9.80
CA GLU A 202 27.18 8.94 10.95
C GLU A 202 25.79 8.98 11.61
N MET A 203 24.84 8.14 11.20
CA MET A 203 23.48 8.12 11.79
C MET A 203 23.37 7.29 13.08
N THR A 204 22.33 7.57 13.85
CA THR A 204 21.94 6.74 15.00
C THR A 204 21.64 5.30 14.59
N GLU A 205 21.95 4.36 15.50
CA GLU A 205 21.65 2.93 15.35
C GLU A 205 20.17 2.69 15.02
N ARG A 206 19.26 3.41 15.69
CA ARG A 206 17.81 3.35 15.41
C ARG A 206 17.46 3.70 13.97
N THR A 207 18.04 4.78 13.43
CA THR A 207 17.77 5.23 12.06
C THR A 207 18.38 4.26 11.04
N SER A 208 19.59 3.77 11.31
CA SER A 208 20.26 2.78 10.45
C SER A 208 19.47 1.47 10.38
N GLU A 209 19.02 0.96 11.53
CA GLU A 209 18.21 -0.26 11.60
C GLU A 209 16.89 -0.10 10.85
N HIS A 210 16.20 1.05 11.01
CA HIS A 210 14.96 1.33 10.27
C HIS A 210 15.20 1.37 8.76
N LEU A 211 16.20 2.12 8.29
CA LEU A 211 16.54 2.19 6.86
C LEU A 211 16.92 0.82 6.29
N TYR A 212 17.67 0.01 7.04
CA TYR A 212 18.03 -1.35 6.65
C TYR A 212 16.78 -2.23 6.49
N ASN A 213 15.90 -2.25 7.49
CA ASN A 213 14.67 -3.04 7.46
C ASN A 213 13.76 -2.62 6.29
N VAL A 214 13.62 -1.31 6.07
CA VAL A 214 12.82 -0.76 4.96
C VAL A 214 13.46 -1.15 3.62
N ARG A 215 14.78 -1.04 3.47
CA ARG A 215 15.51 -1.44 2.26
C ARG A 215 15.26 -2.90 1.93
N GLU A 216 15.43 -3.79 2.89
CA GLU A 216 15.25 -5.23 2.68
C GLU A 216 13.80 -5.56 2.29
N ARG A 217 12.82 -4.92 2.93
CA ARG A 217 11.41 -5.07 2.56
C ARG A 217 11.15 -4.62 1.12
N ILE A 218 11.66 -3.45 0.73
CA ILE A 218 11.54 -2.93 -0.64
C ILE A 218 12.21 -3.88 -1.64
N GLU A 219 13.38 -4.45 -1.31
CA GLU A 219 14.07 -5.40 -2.17
C GLU A 219 13.28 -6.69 -2.37
N LYS A 220 12.73 -7.25 -1.30
CA LYS A 220 11.86 -8.44 -1.36
C LYS A 220 10.60 -8.17 -2.18
N TYR A 221 9.94 -7.04 -1.97
CA TYR A 221 8.79 -6.62 -2.77
C TYR A 221 9.11 -6.42 -4.24
N LEU A 222 10.23 -5.75 -4.54
CA LEU A 222 10.67 -5.55 -5.92
C LEU A 222 10.93 -6.89 -6.60
N GLY A 223 11.52 -7.85 -5.88
CA GLY A 223 11.70 -9.22 -6.35
C GLY A 223 10.36 -9.88 -6.70
N ALA A 224 9.43 -9.93 -5.75
CA ALA A 224 8.10 -10.52 -5.92
C ALA A 224 7.33 -9.89 -7.11
N VAL A 225 7.35 -8.55 -7.22
CA VAL A 225 6.68 -7.85 -8.32
C VAL A 225 7.32 -8.16 -9.68
N LYS A 226 8.65 -8.24 -9.76
CA LYS A 226 9.34 -8.59 -11.02
C LYS A 226 9.05 -10.04 -11.42
N THR A 227 9.12 -10.98 -10.47
CA THR A 227 8.76 -12.39 -10.72
C THR A 227 7.33 -12.51 -11.24
N TYR A 228 6.36 -11.85 -10.58
CA TYR A 228 4.97 -11.81 -11.03
C TYR A 228 4.83 -11.29 -12.46
N GLN A 229 5.50 -10.19 -12.81
CA GLN A 229 5.44 -9.63 -14.16
C GLN A 229 6.03 -10.58 -15.22
N GLU A 230 7.14 -11.25 -14.91
CA GLU A 230 7.78 -12.21 -15.80
C GLU A 230 6.90 -13.45 -16.02
N GLU A 231 6.33 -14.01 -14.95
CA GLU A 231 5.44 -15.17 -15.01
C GLU A 231 4.11 -14.84 -15.69
N LYS A 232 3.51 -13.67 -15.38
CA LYS A 232 2.30 -13.17 -16.06
C LYS A 232 2.52 -13.08 -17.56
N LYS A 233 3.65 -12.52 -17.98
CA LYS A 233 4.02 -12.44 -19.39
C LYS A 233 4.21 -13.84 -19.99
N GLY A 234 4.88 -14.74 -19.28
CA GLY A 234 5.05 -16.14 -19.70
C GLY A 234 3.72 -16.85 -19.95
N ILE A 235 2.72 -16.65 -19.09
CA ILE A 235 1.37 -17.21 -19.26
C ILE A 235 0.66 -16.62 -20.48
N LEU A 236 0.70 -15.28 -20.64
CA LEU A 236 0.05 -14.59 -21.75
C LEU A 236 0.64 -14.97 -23.11
N ASP A 237 1.98 -15.05 -23.20
CA ASP A 237 2.72 -15.37 -24.43
C ASP A 237 2.68 -16.87 -24.78
N ASN A 238 2.20 -17.74 -23.87
CA ASN A 238 2.14 -19.17 -24.10
C ASN A 238 0.96 -19.54 -25.04
N ASN A 239 1.27 -19.88 -26.29
CA ASN A 239 0.28 -20.28 -27.29
C ASN A 239 -0.24 -21.72 -27.12
N GLU A 240 0.37 -22.51 -26.23
CA GLU A 240 -0.08 -23.88 -25.93
C GLU A 240 -1.23 -23.90 -24.92
N LEU A 241 -1.41 -22.82 -24.16
CA LEU A 241 -2.51 -22.67 -23.20
C LEU A 241 -3.78 -22.18 -23.90
N SER A 242 -4.92 -22.78 -23.57
CA SER A 242 -6.23 -22.23 -23.91
C SER A 242 -6.48 -20.93 -23.13
N GLU A 243 -7.46 -20.14 -23.58
CA GLU A 243 -7.82 -18.90 -22.88
C GLU A 243 -8.28 -19.17 -21.44
N GLU A 244 -9.06 -20.23 -21.21
CA GLU A 244 -9.48 -20.64 -19.86
C GLU A 244 -8.29 -21.00 -18.97
N GLN A 245 -7.29 -21.71 -19.51
CA GLN A 245 -6.09 -22.08 -18.78
C GLN A 245 -5.25 -20.86 -18.43
N LYS A 246 -5.16 -19.87 -19.34
CA LYS A 246 -4.47 -18.61 -19.06
C LYS A 246 -5.15 -17.84 -17.94
N VAL A 247 -6.47 -17.68 -18.01
CA VAL A 247 -7.26 -16.99 -16.98
C VAL A 247 -7.04 -17.62 -15.62
N GLU A 248 -7.17 -18.95 -15.53
CA GLU A 248 -6.99 -19.67 -14.26
C GLU A 248 -5.54 -19.55 -13.73
N SER A 249 -4.55 -19.69 -14.61
CA SER A 249 -3.13 -19.56 -14.22
C SER A 249 -2.79 -18.15 -13.75
N LEU A 250 -3.39 -17.12 -14.37
CA LEU A 250 -3.23 -15.72 -13.97
C LEU A 250 -3.86 -15.44 -12.60
N GLN A 251 -5.03 -16.03 -12.32
CA GLN A 251 -5.68 -15.92 -11.01
C GLN A 251 -4.83 -16.56 -9.90
N LEU A 252 -4.33 -17.79 -10.12
CA LEU A 252 -3.42 -18.45 -9.18
C LEU A 252 -2.16 -17.63 -8.94
N LEU A 253 -1.56 -17.10 -10.01
CA LEU A 253 -0.37 -16.26 -9.92
C LEU A 253 -0.63 -14.97 -9.12
N GLN A 254 -1.81 -14.36 -9.26
CA GLN A 254 -2.22 -13.22 -8.44
C GLN A 254 -2.39 -13.60 -6.97
N GLU A 255 -3.02 -14.73 -6.67
CA GLU A 255 -3.20 -15.23 -5.29
C GLU A 255 -1.86 -15.54 -4.61
N GLU A 256 -0.94 -16.22 -5.32
CA GLU A 256 0.40 -16.53 -4.83
C GLU A 256 1.18 -15.27 -4.51
N ARG A 257 1.18 -14.31 -5.43
CA ARG A 257 1.82 -13.01 -5.23
C ARG A 257 1.26 -12.28 -4.00
N LYS A 258 -0.07 -12.25 -3.81
CA LYS A 258 -0.69 -11.63 -2.63
C LYS A 258 -0.17 -12.28 -1.34
N ALA A 259 -0.17 -13.61 -1.28
CA ALA A 259 0.37 -14.36 -0.15
C ALA A 259 1.89 -14.15 0.05
N GLU A 260 2.64 -13.90 -1.03
CA GLU A 260 4.05 -13.53 -0.97
C GLU A 260 4.26 -12.18 -0.28
N LEU A 261 3.56 -11.16 -0.76
CA LEU A 261 3.66 -9.80 -0.24
C LEU A 261 3.20 -9.72 1.22
N GLU A 262 2.15 -10.44 1.59
CA GLU A 262 1.67 -10.56 2.98
C GLU A 262 2.72 -11.20 3.91
N ALA A 263 3.38 -12.28 3.48
CA ALA A 263 4.43 -12.91 4.29
C ALA A 263 5.60 -11.95 4.55
N ILE A 264 6.02 -11.20 3.54
CA ILE A 264 7.09 -10.20 3.66
C ILE A 264 6.65 -9.07 4.62
N ARG A 265 5.38 -8.64 4.63
CA ARG A 265 4.85 -7.68 5.63
C ARG A 265 5.00 -8.22 7.04
N LEU A 266 4.57 -9.46 7.25
CA LEU A 266 4.55 -10.06 8.57
C LEU A 266 5.97 -10.25 9.12
N GLU A 267 6.90 -10.68 8.27
CA GLU A 267 8.32 -10.80 8.62
C GLU A 267 8.92 -9.44 9.03
N TYR A 268 8.59 -8.36 8.31
CA TYR A 268 9.01 -7.02 8.66
C TYR A 268 8.44 -6.58 10.02
N LYS A 269 7.13 -6.78 10.26
CA LYS A 269 6.46 -6.42 11.51
C LYS A 269 7.07 -7.12 12.73
N GLN A 270 7.40 -8.42 12.59
CA GLN A 270 8.09 -9.18 13.64
C GLN A 270 9.45 -8.58 14.03
N ARG A 271 10.21 -8.10 13.05
CA ARG A 271 11.53 -7.50 13.26
C ARG A 271 11.45 -6.11 13.87
N GLN A 272 10.61 -5.25 13.29
CA GLN A 272 10.45 -3.87 13.76
C GLN A 272 10.00 -3.80 15.22
N GLU A 273 9.12 -4.70 15.66
CA GLU A 273 8.66 -4.69 17.04
C GLU A 273 9.72 -5.12 18.07
N GLY A 274 10.91 -5.57 17.61
CA GLY A 274 12.01 -6.00 18.48
C GLY A 274 11.59 -7.14 19.42
N LEU A 275 10.61 -7.95 19.00
CA LEU A 275 9.91 -8.90 19.87
C LEU A 275 10.87 -9.90 20.50
N VAL A 276 11.90 -10.32 19.77
CA VAL A 276 12.91 -11.25 20.28
C VAL A 276 13.64 -10.69 21.51
N GLU A 277 14.03 -9.42 21.47
CA GLU A 277 14.74 -8.77 22.58
C GLU A 277 13.81 -8.52 23.77
N LYS A 278 12.57 -8.08 23.49
CA LYS A 278 11.53 -7.89 24.52
C LYS A 278 11.15 -9.20 25.22
N ILE A 279 11.01 -10.29 24.48
CA ILE A 279 10.76 -11.63 25.03
C ILE A 279 11.93 -12.08 25.92
N LYS A 280 13.17 -11.88 25.50
CA LYS A 280 14.35 -12.18 26.35
C LYS A 280 14.35 -11.37 27.65
N ASN A 281 13.82 -10.15 27.60
CA ASN A 281 13.66 -9.28 28.76
C ASN A 281 12.42 -9.61 29.62
N GLY A 282 11.66 -10.65 29.26
CA GLY A 282 10.49 -11.13 30.01
C GLY A 282 9.20 -10.33 29.75
N ASP A 283 9.12 -9.61 28.63
CA ASP A 283 7.90 -8.89 28.23
C ASP A 283 6.83 -9.89 27.75
N ALA A 284 5.85 -10.16 28.62
CA ALA A 284 4.73 -11.07 28.33
C ALA A 284 3.86 -10.59 27.15
N ASN A 285 3.77 -9.27 26.93
CA ASN A 285 3.01 -8.71 25.80
C ASN A 285 3.75 -8.97 24.49
N ALA A 286 5.09 -8.87 24.49
CA ALA A 286 5.90 -9.24 23.32
C ALA A 286 5.80 -10.74 22.99
N GLU A 287 5.68 -11.60 24.00
CA GLU A 287 5.44 -13.03 23.81
C GLU A 287 4.09 -13.31 23.15
N GLN A 288 3.00 -12.69 23.65
CA GLN A 288 1.67 -12.81 23.06
C GLN A 288 1.64 -12.33 21.60
N ARG A 289 2.26 -11.18 21.30
CA ARG A 289 2.34 -10.67 19.92
C ARG A 289 3.15 -11.59 19.01
N SER A 290 4.26 -12.13 19.50
CA SER A 290 5.06 -13.10 18.76
C SER A 290 4.27 -14.37 18.43
N LEU A 291 3.43 -14.83 19.35
CA LEU A 291 2.51 -15.96 19.09
C LEU A 291 1.50 -15.62 17.99
N LEU A 292 0.82 -14.47 18.07
CA LEU A 292 -0.15 -14.05 17.05
C LEU A 292 0.49 -13.90 15.67
N LEU A 293 1.69 -13.31 15.59
CA LEU A 293 2.42 -13.19 14.33
C LEU A 293 2.85 -14.57 13.81
N ARG A 294 3.19 -15.53 14.68
CA ARG A 294 3.48 -16.91 14.26
C ARG A 294 2.24 -17.63 13.74
N ASP A 295 1.09 -17.43 14.37
CA ASP A 295 -0.18 -17.98 13.92
C ASP A 295 -0.57 -17.42 12.55
N ALA A 296 -0.45 -16.10 12.35
CA ALA A 296 -0.65 -15.47 11.05
C ALA A 296 0.32 -16.00 9.99
N GLN A 297 1.59 -16.22 10.33
CA GLN A 297 2.59 -16.84 9.43
C GLN A 297 2.19 -18.24 8.99
N ARG A 298 1.70 -19.05 9.94
CA ARG A 298 1.21 -20.40 9.66
C ARG A 298 0.00 -20.35 8.72
N LEU A 299 -0.94 -19.43 8.94
CA LEU A 299 -2.12 -19.27 8.08
C LEU A 299 -1.71 -18.90 6.64
N ILE A 300 -0.75 -17.98 6.47
CA ILE A 300 -0.24 -17.61 5.15
C ILE A 300 0.42 -18.81 4.47
N GLU A 301 1.21 -19.61 5.19
CA GLU A 301 1.85 -20.80 4.62
C GLU A 301 0.81 -21.86 4.21
N GLN A 302 -0.22 -22.07 5.01
CA GLN A 302 -1.31 -22.97 4.65
C GLN A 302 -2.11 -22.49 3.44
N LYS A 303 -2.36 -21.17 3.32
CA LYS A 303 -2.96 -20.55 2.13
C LYS A 303 -2.11 -20.81 0.88
N ARG A 304 -0.78 -20.70 0.98
CA ARG A 304 0.13 -21.02 -0.13
C ARG A 304 0.07 -22.50 -0.52
N GLU A 305 -0.02 -23.40 0.46
CA GLU A 305 -0.17 -24.82 0.17
C GLU A 305 -1.48 -25.09 -0.58
N LEU A 306 -2.59 -24.49 -0.16
CA LEU A 306 -3.86 -24.61 -0.88
C LEU A 306 -3.79 -24.09 -2.33
N ILE A 307 -3.14 -22.94 -2.54
CA ILE A 307 -2.93 -22.39 -3.89
C ILE A 307 -2.11 -23.37 -4.74
N ARG A 308 -1.08 -24.00 -4.15
CA ARG A 308 -0.26 -25.01 -4.82
C ARG A 308 -1.06 -26.27 -5.13
N GLU A 309 -1.83 -26.79 -4.19
CA GLU A 309 -2.71 -27.95 -4.39
C GLU A 309 -3.70 -27.69 -5.54
N ARG A 310 -4.33 -26.50 -5.55
CA ARG A 310 -5.22 -26.06 -6.63
C ARG A 310 -4.49 -26.03 -7.98
N ALA A 311 -3.28 -25.48 -8.02
CA ALA A 311 -2.47 -25.40 -9.23
C ALA A 311 -2.09 -26.80 -9.78
N GLU A 312 -1.71 -27.72 -8.89
CA GLU A 312 -1.40 -29.11 -9.26
C GLU A 312 -2.63 -29.84 -9.79
N GLU A 313 -3.80 -29.63 -9.18
CA GLU A 313 -5.05 -30.23 -9.62
C GLU A 313 -5.47 -29.72 -11.00
N ILE A 314 -5.39 -28.41 -11.22
CA ILE A 314 -5.62 -27.79 -12.54
C ILE A 314 -4.66 -28.37 -13.57
N GLN A 315 -3.37 -28.48 -13.26
CA GLN A 315 -2.39 -29.09 -14.17
C GLN A 315 -2.73 -30.54 -14.49
N GLY A 316 -3.21 -31.30 -13.50
CA GLY A 316 -3.72 -32.66 -13.67
C GLY A 316 -4.87 -32.71 -14.68
N ILE A 317 -5.88 -31.87 -14.51
CA ILE A 317 -7.05 -31.80 -15.39
C ILE A 317 -6.67 -31.39 -16.82
N VAL A 318 -5.75 -30.43 -16.97
CA VAL A 318 -5.23 -30.04 -18.28
C VAL A 318 -4.57 -31.21 -19.01
N SER A 319 -3.90 -32.11 -18.28
CA SER A 319 -3.25 -33.29 -18.86
C SER A 319 -4.22 -34.38 -19.35
N GLU A 320 -5.50 -34.32 -18.95
CA GLU A 320 -6.51 -35.32 -19.32
C GLU A 320 -7.00 -35.19 -20.78
N GLY A 321 -6.62 -34.13 -21.49
CA GLY A 321 -7.01 -33.91 -22.89
C GLY A 321 -8.50 -33.64 -23.08
N LEU A 322 -9.15 -33.06 -22.06
CA LEU A 322 -10.55 -32.64 -22.09
C LEU A 322 -10.78 -31.54 -23.13
N ASN A 323 -12.02 -31.44 -23.62
CA ASN A 323 -12.42 -30.29 -24.44
C ASN A 323 -12.66 -29.04 -23.58
N GLU A 324 -12.81 -27.89 -24.23
CA GLU A 324 -12.95 -26.58 -23.57
C GLU A 324 -14.14 -26.48 -22.60
N GLU A 325 -15.30 -27.03 -22.96
CA GLU A 325 -16.50 -27.03 -22.11
C GLU A 325 -16.31 -27.91 -20.86
N GLN A 326 -15.67 -29.07 -21.03
CA GLN A 326 -15.34 -29.98 -19.93
C GLN A 326 -14.27 -29.37 -19.01
N LEU A 327 -13.23 -28.74 -19.57
CA LEU A 327 -12.22 -28.01 -18.80
C LEU A 327 -12.85 -26.91 -17.96
N ARG A 328 -13.72 -26.11 -18.58
CA ARG A 328 -14.43 -25.03 -17.87
C ARG A 328 -15.27 -25.57 -16.72
N SER A 329 -16.09 -26.61 -16.95
CA SER A 329 -16.90 -27.23 -15.90
C SER A 329 -16.03 -27.76 -14.75
N ARG A 330 -14.87 -28.35 -15.07
CA ARG A 330 -13.93 -28.85 -14.06
C ARG A 330 -13.26 -27.73 -13.28
N PHE A 331 -12.86 -26.65 -13.95
CA PHE A 331 -12.32 -25.48 -13.26
C PHE A 331 -13.36 -24.83 -12.36
N GLU A 332 -14.63 -24.76 -12.77
CA GLU A 332 -15.73 -24.30 -11.92
C GLU A 332 -15.91 -25.19 -10.68
N GLU A 333 -15.81 -26.52 -10.81
CA GLU A 333 -15.83 -27.46 -9.68
C GLU A 333 -14.67 -27.22 -8.71
N ILE A 334 -13.43 -27.10 -9.22
CA ILE A 334 -12.24 -26.80 -8.41
C ILE A 334 -12.40 -25.45 -7.72
N ARG A 335 -12.80 -24.40 -8.45
CA ARG A 335 -13.00 -23.07 -7.85
C ARG A 335 -13.99 -23.13 -6.70
N ALA A 336 -15.11 -23.83 -6.86
CA ALA A 336 -16.08 -23.98 -5.78
C ALA A 336 -15.50 -24.73 -4.57
N GLU A 337 -14.75 -25.82 -4.78
CA GLU A 337 -14.11 -26.56 -3.69
C GLU A 337 -13.10 -25.70 -2.92
N TYR A 338 -12.25 -24.95 -3.62
CA TYR A 338 -11.23 -24.14 -2.97
C TYR A 338 -11.77 -22.82 -2.44
N ALA A 339 -12.87 -22.30 -2.97
CA ALA A 339 -13.54 -21.12 -2.41
C ALA A 339 -13.95 -21.36 -0.96
N ASP A 340 -14.56 -22.51 -0.65
CA ASP A 340 -14.95 -22.85 0.73
C ASP A 340 -13.73 -22.95 1.67
N LYS A 341 -12.62 -23.54 1.18
CA LYS A 341 -11.37 -23.65 1.96
C LYS A 341 -10.77 -22.25 2.19
N LEU A 342 -10.72 -21.41 1.16
CA LEU A 342 -10.19 -20.05 1.24
C LEU A 342 -11.04 -19.17 2.17
N GLU A 343 -12.36 -19.34 2.19
CA GLU A 343 -13.24 -18.61 3.12
C GLU A 343 -12.99 -19.03 4.57
N GLN A 344 -12.80 -20.32 4.86
CA GLN A 344 -12.39 -20.77 6.19
C GLN A 344 -11.03 -20.18 6.60
N PHE A 345 -10.09 -20.06 5.68
CA PHE A 345 -8.82 -19.40 5.92
C PHE A 345 -8.99 -17.92 6.23
N ARG A 346 -9.87 -17.24 5.50
CA ARG A 346 -10.22 -15.84 5.73
C ARG A 346 -10.79 -15.65 7.14
N GLU A 347 -11.75 -16.46 7.57
CA GLU A 347 -12.32 -16.40 8.92
C GLU A 347 -11.24 -16.55 10.02
N GLN A 348 -10.32 -17.53 9.87
CA GLN A 348 -9.21 -17.74 10.81
C GLN A 348 -8.24 -16.56 10.85
N TYR A 349 -8.00 -15.95 9.69
CA TYR A 349 -7.16 -14.77 9.57
C TYR A 349 -7.80 -13.56 10.24
N GLU A 350 -9.10 -13.34 10.03
CA GLU A 350 -9.88 -12.29 10.68
C GLU A 350 -9.92 -12.45 12.20
N GLU A 351 -10.06 -13.69 12.70
CA GLU A 351 -9.98 -13.97 14.14
C GLU A 351 -8.59 -13.61 14.70
N THR A 352 -7.52 -14.07 14.05
CA THR A 352 -6.14 -13.76 14.44
C THR A 352 -5.89 -12.25 14.45
N ARG A 353 -6.43 -11.55 13.45
CA ARG A 353 -6.40 -10.09 13.34
C ARG A 353 -7.15 -9.41 14.50
N MET A 354 -8.37 -9.84 14.79
CA MET A 354 -9.16 -9.27 15.90
C MET A 354 -8.44 -9.44 17.23
N LEU A 355 -7.83 -10.60 17.46
CA LEU A 355 -7.01 -10.85 18.64
C LEU A 355 -5.78 -9.92 18.70
N GLN A 356 -5.12 -9.69 17.56
CA GLN A 356 -4.02 -8.72 17.47
C GLN A 356 -4.49 -7.31 17.84
N ASN A 357 -5.60 -6.84 17.29
CA ASN A 357 -6.15 -5.52 17.59
C ASN A 357 -6.57 -5.39 19.07
N GLN A 358 -7.13 -6.44 19.67
CA GLN A 358 -7.45 -6.47 21.10
C GLN A 358 -6.18 -6.35 21.96
N VAL A 359 -5.10 -7.07 21.62
CA VAL A 359 -3.81 -6.96 22.32
C VAL A 359 -3.21 -5.56 22.18
N LEU A 360 -3.33 -4.93 21.01
CA LEU A 360 -2.88 -3.55 20.79
C LEU A 360 -3.68 -2.55 21.63
N ASN A 361 -5.01 -2.66 21.64
CA ASN A 361 -5.89 -1.75 22.38
C ASN A 361 -5.71 -1.88 23.90
N ASN A 362 -5.63 -3.12 24.41
CA ASN A 362 -5.39 -3.36 25.84
C ASN A 362 -4.08 -2.71 26.30
N ARG A 363 -3.02 -2.76 25.47
CA ARG A 363 -1.76 -2.09 25.76
C ARG A 363 -1.89 -0.57 25.78
N ALA A 364 -2.57 0.01 24.79
CA ALA A 364 -2.78 1.46 24.76
C ALA A 364 -3.50 1.93 26.04
N GLU A 365 -4.47 1.16 26.53
CA GLU A 365 -5.11 1.43 27.83
C GLU A 365 -4.16 1.29 29.03
N GLU A 366 -3.30 0.26 29.05
CA GLU A 366 -2.30 0.07 30.09
C GLU A 366 -1.28 1.22 30.12
N GLU A 367 -0.75 1.62 28.97
CA GLU A 367 0.20 2.75 28.85
C GLU A 367 -0.42 4.07 29.31
N VAL A 368 -1.71 4.30 28.99
CA VAL A 368 -2.45 5.46 29.50
C VAL A 368 -2.58 5.41 31.02
N LYS A 369 -2.93 4.24 31.60
CA LYS A 369 -3.02 4.07 33.05
C LYS A 369 -1.68 4.29 33.75
N GLU A 370 -0.59 3.77 33.20
CA GLU A 370 0.76 3.99 33.75
C GLU A 370 1.20 5.45 33.67
N ALA A 371 0.89 6.13 32.56
CA ALA A 371 1.16 7.55 32.39
C ALA A 371 0.35 8.40 33.40
N GLU A 372 -0.91 8.06 33.64
CA GLU A 372 -1.75 8.71 34.65
C GLU A 372 -1.21 8.49 36.07
N GLN A 373 -0.81 7.27 36.42
CA GLN A 373 -0.18 6.98 37.71
C GLN A 373 1.14 7.75 37.90
N THR A 374 1.95 7.84 36.85
CA THR A 374 3.20 8.60 36.86
C THR A 374 2.93 10.09 37.05
N ARG A 375 1.95 10.66 36.33
CA ARG A 375 1.51 12.05 36.51
C ARG A 375 1.00 12.30 37.93
N ALA A 376 0.20 11.38 38.48
CA ALA A 376 -0.30 11.48 39.85
C ALA A 376 0.84 11.52 40.88
N ARG A 377 1.86 10.65 40.73
CA ARG A 377 3.06 10.66 41.58
C ARG A 377 3.86 11.94 41.46
N ILE A 378 3.99 12.50 40.24
CA ILE A 378 4.67 13.78 40.02
C ILE A 378 3.92 14.90 40.74
N MET A 379 2.59 14.99 40.55
CA MET A 379 1.76 16.01 41.23
C MET A 379 1.79 15.86 42.75
N GLU A 380 1.80 14.64 43.28
CA GLU A 380 1.92 14.39 44.71
C GLU A 380 3.28 14.86 45.26
N ASN A 381 4.37 14.56 44.57
CA ASN A 381 5.70 15.03 44.93
C ASN A 381 5.83 16.56 44.85
N GLU A 382 5.22 17.20 43.85
CA GLU A 382 5.16 18.67 43.74
C GLU A 382 4.38 19.28 44.90
N ARG A 383 3.25 18.68 45.29
CA ARG A 383 2.47 19.13 46.46
C ARG A 383 3.27 19.02 47.75
N ILE A 384 3.96 17.91 47.98
CA ILE A 384 4.82 17.71 49.16
C ILE A 384 5.95 18.77 49.19
N ARG A 385 6.54 19.12 48.04
CA ARG A 385 7.54 20.18 47.96
C ARG A 385 6.97 21.55 48.33
N GLN A 386 5.78 21.89 47.85
CA GLN A 386 5.10 23.14 48.21
C GLN A 386 4.81 23.22 49.71
N GLU A 387 4.30 22.13 50.32
CA GLU A 387 4.06 22.05 51.77
C GLU A 387 5.35 22.24 52.57
N LEU A 388 6.47 21.65 52.14
CA LEU A 388 7.78 21.82 52.78
C LEU A 388 8.33 23.26 52.66
N ASP A 389 8.17 23.90 51.50
CA ASP A 389 8.60 25.28 51.29
C ASP A 389 7.79 26.25 52.18
N GLU A 390 6.48 26.01 52.32
CA GLU A 390 5.61 26.76 53.24
C GLU A 390 6.01 26.55 54.72
N GLU A 391 6.32 25.32 55.15
CA GLU A 391 6.77 25.04 56.51
C GLU A 391 8.15 25.64 56.84
N MET A 392 9.04 25.72 55.86
CA MET A 392 10.38 26.31 56.03
C MET A 392 10.40 27.84 55.96
N GLY A 393 9.29 28.48 55.60
CA GLY A 393 9.15 29.94 55.57
C GLY A 393 10.07 30.62 54.55
N LEU A 394 10.37 29.95 53.43
CA LEU A 394 11.15 30.48 52.31
C LEU A 394 10.29 31.31 51.35
#